data_AF-A0AA88SN97-F1
#
_entry.id   AF-A0AA88SN97-F1
#
_cell.length_a   1.000
_cell.length_b   1.000
_cell.length_c   1.000
_cell.angle_alpha   90.00
_cell.angle_beta   90.00
_cell.angle_gamma   90.00
#
_symmetry.space_group_name_H-M   'P 1'
#
loop_
_entity.id
_entity.type
_entity.pdbx_description
1 polymer ?
#
loop_
_entity_poly.entity_id
_entity_poly.type
_entity_poly.pdbx_seq_one_letter_code
_entity_poly.pdbx_strand_id
1 'polypeptide(L)'
;MAPELKAEGENEAASDPGVYRYIKEDLFTSEIYKVEIRNLPKFIGFNDLKKFLSKHSLNPHKIKLFGRQTFAFVTFKNEEERDRAMKLVHGMQWKGQVLSVRLAKPKADPILRKRRQEEGEAAGGQPPSKRTEEEELSLSVQIANVVTPLWNVPYEEQLRRKEQEVVGVLQRLAKEIGSTNKAMLPWLFAQKGKYNKMCCPLEAIQPSPTQTEYRNKCEFLISVGADGEDKTIGFRLGKYKGGSCAVVGPVETCHVSAEAKRVVGEFQKFIRTTTYSVYSPETYEGHWKQLTVRTTRTKQAMAIVFFNPQKLEEEELDALKKSMREYFMEGEGKASGLTCLYFVREGQRTSPNPEDLPCELVAGDGCIQEELLGLKFRISPHSFFQVNTAAAEVLYSAVGEWAQLDQDSTVLDVCCGTGTIGISLAKRVKKVIGIELCQEAVEDAKVNAKLNGLTNIEFHCGKAEDVFPNILSALVSPNVTAIVDPPRAGLHSKVILAIRRAEHLKRLVYVACNAKAAMNNFIDLCRAPSNRVHGAPFRPVRAMAVDLFPQTMHVEMLLLLERVDYKSQQQQTSSGQEQKGS
;
A
#
# COMPACT_ATOMS: atom_id res chain seq x y z
N MET A 1 26.46 -46.93 69.18
CA MET A 1 25.83 -47.76 68.15
C MET A 1 26.32 -47.29 66.80
N ALA A 2 26.62 -48.25 65.94
CA ALA A 2 27.24 -48.12 64.63
C ALA A 2 26.46 -47.20 63.65
N PRO A 3 27.12 -46.76 62.56
CA PRO A 3 26.66 -45.74 61.61
C PRO A 3 26.08 -46.35 60.33
N GLU A 4 25.24 -45.62 59.59
CA GLU A 4 24.94 -45.83 58.17
C GLU A 4 24.38 -44.51 57.60
N LEU A 5 24.60 -44.02 56.38
CA LEU A 5 25.57 -44.18 55.29
C LEU A 5 25.00 -43.29 54.17
N LYS A 6 25.82 -42.37 53.60
CA LYS A 6 25.83 -41.88 52.18
C LYS A 6 24.50 -41.41 51.50
N ALA A 7 24.47 -40.45 50.57
CA ALA A 7 25.46 -39.66 49.85
C ALA A 7 24.73 -38.53 49.08
N GLU A 8 25.50 -37.46 48.83
CA GLU A 8 25.56 -36.63 47.62
C GLU A 8 24.29 -35.98 47.03
N GLY A 9 24.33 -34.65 47.04
CA GLY A 9 23.47 -33.74 46.29
C GLY A 9 23.96 -32.31 46.49
N GLU A 10 25.19 -32.01 46.08
CA GLU A 10 25.71 -30.64 45.98
C GLU A 10 24.84 -29.86 44.98
N ASN A 11 24.25 -28.76 45.45
CA ASN A 11 23.57 -27.77 44.61
C ASN A 11 24.23 -26.42 44.92
N GLU A 12 25.46 -26.24 44.43
CA GLU A 12 26.05 -24.92 44.27
C GLU A 12 25.55 -24.33 42.94
N ALA A 13 24.63 -23.37 43.01
CA ALA A 13 24.38 -22.45 41.91
C ALA A 13 24.65 -21.04 42.43
N ALA A 14 25.74 -20.50 41.89
CA ALA A 14 26.41 -19.28 42.27
C ALA A 14 25.63 -18.01 41.92
N SER A 15 25.98 -16.97 42.68
CA SER A 15 25.94 -15.53 42.38
C SER A 15 25.67 -15.12 40.92
N ASP A 16 24.59 -14.35 40.75
CA ASP A 16 24.39 -13.43 39.62
C ASP A 16 25.35 -12.23 39.78
N PRO A 17 26.26 -12.03 38.80
CA PRO A 17 26.19 -10.79 38.02
C PRO A 17 26.62 -10.98 36.55
N GLY A 18 25.85 -10.45 35.59
CA GLY A 18 26.25 -10.60 34.18
C GLY A 18 25.44 -9.88 33.11
N VAL A 19 25.06 -8.63 33.39
CA VAL A 19 24.54 -7.63 32.45
C VAL A 19 25.36 -7.57 31.13
N TYR A 20 24.67 -7.60 29.98
CA TYR A 20 25.17 -7.30 28.62
C TYR A 20 26.34 -8.11 28.03
N ARG A 21 26.21 -9.45 27.91
CA ARG A 21 27.18 -10.26 27.13
C ARG A 21 26.71 -10.76 25.77
N TYR A 22 25.40 -10.75 25.48
CA TYR A 22 24.87 -11.17 24.18
C TYR A 22 24.65 -10.02 23.17
N ILE A 23 25.11 -8.81 23.49
CA ILE A 23 25.05 -7.62 22.61
C ILE A 23 26.38 -7.39 21.85
N LYS A 24 27.42 -8.19 22.10
CA LYS A 24 28.67 -8.15 21.34
C LYS A 24 29.04 -9.56 20.90
N GLU A 25 28.68 -9.90 19.67
CA GLU A 25 29.45 -10.72 18.72
C GLU A 25 28.57 -11.05 17.48
N ASP A 26 28.86 -10.30 16.41
CA ASP A 26 28.81 -10.66 14.98
C ASP A 26 27.54 -11.19 14.30
N LEU A 27 27.01 -10.34 13.41
CA LEU A 27 26.76 -10.61 11.98
C LEU A 27 26.34 -12.05 11.59
N PHE A 28 25.16 -12.50 12.04
CA PHE A 28 24.60 -13.76 11.53
C PHE A 28 23.59 -13.54 10.40
N THR A 29 24.03 -13.66 9.14
CA THR A 29 23.15 -13.63 7.96
C THR A 29 22.87 -15.07 7.48
N SER A 30 21.63 -15.55 7.63
CA SER A 30 21.25 -16.94 7.33
C SER A 30 21.21 -17.32 5.83
N GLU A 31 21.66 -16.44 4.93
CA GLU A 31 21.62 -16.63 3.48
C GLU A 31 23.01 -16.73 2.83
N ILE A 32 24.11 -16.29 3.49
CA ILE A 32 25.46 -16.30 2.89
C ILE A 32 26.16 -17.66 2.97
N TYR A 33 25.81 -18.52 3.95
CA TYR A 33 26.39 -19.86 4.13
C TYR A 33 25.44 -20.98 3.69
N LYS A 34 24.81 -20.78 2.53
CA LYS A 34 23.77 -21.67 2.00
C LYS A 34 24.27 -22.48 0.81
N VAL A 35 24.04 -23.79 0.85
CA VAL A 35 24.34 -24.70 -0.25
C VAL A 35 23.07 -25.36 -0.79
N GLU A 36 23.10 -25.73 -2.06
CA GLU A 36 22.10 -26.54 -2.72
C GLU A 36 22.67 -27.95 -2.93
N ILE A 37 22.04 -28.95 -2.32
CA ILE A 37 22.36 -30.38 -2.52
C ILE A 37 21.36 -30.94 -3.52
N ARG A 38 21.84 -31.44 -4.65
CA ARG A 38 21.06 -32.02 -5.75
C ARG A 38 21.28 -33.54 -5.85
N ASN A 39 20.41 -34.20 -6.62
CA ASN A 39 20.36 -35.65 -6.84
C ASN A 39 20.03 -36.46 -5.57
N LEU A 40 19.22 -35.87 -4.67
CA LEU A 40 18.69 -36.60 -3.53
C LEU A 40 17.80 -37.75 -4.02
N PRO A 41 17.87 -38.95 -3.40
CA PRO A 41 16.96 -40.05 -3.69
C PRO A 41 15.50 -39.62 -3.59
N LYS A 42 14.64 -40.17 -4.46
CA LYS A 42 13.20 -39.87 -4.45
C LYS A 42 12.59 -40.28 -3.09
N PHE A 43 11.67 -39.46 -2.59
CA PHE A 43 10.92 -39.68 -1.33
C PHE A 43 11.71 -39.51 0.00
N ILE A 44 12.81 -38.75 -0.01
CA ILE A 44 13.55 -38.45 1.23
C ILE A 44 12.87 -37.36 2.07
N GLY A 45 12.70 -37.64 3.37
CA GLY A 45 12.18 -36.70 4.35
C GLY A 45 13.26 -35.86 5.03
N PHE A 46 12.83 -34.83 5.76
CA PHE A 46 13.71 -33.95 6.55
C PHE A 46 14.59 -34.72 7.54
N ASN A 47 14.01 -35.68 8.26
CA ASN A 47 14.74 -36.46 9.26
C ASN A 47 15.81 -37.36 8.65
N ASP A 48 15.60 -37.88 7.44
CA ASP A 48 16.58 -38.72 6.76
C ASP A 48 17.79 -37.92 6.29
N LEU A 49 17.56 -36.73 5.73
CA LEU A 49 18.64 -35.82 5.32
C LEU A 49 19.41 -35.27 6.53
N LYS A 50 18.71 -34.96 7.63
CA LYS A 50 19.37 -34.53 8.87
C LYS A 50 20.26 -35.64 9.43
N LYS A 51 19.77 -36.89 9.51
CA LYS A 51 20.56 -38.05 9.98
C LYS A 51 21.76 -38.33 9.08
N PHE A 52 21.58 -38.22 7.76
CA PHE A 52 22.68 -38.37 6.80
C PHE A 52 23.79 -37.34 7.04
N LEU A 53 23.44 -36.05 7.14
CA LEU A 53 24.42 -34.99 7.38
C LEU A 53 25.12 -35.15 8.74
N SER A 54 24.37 -35.48 9.80
CA SER A 54 24.95 -35.71 11.13
C SER A 54 25.89 -36.93 11.17
N LYS A 55 25.62 -37.99 10.39
CA LYS A 55 26.53 -39.16 10.25
C LYS A 55 27.89 -38.77 9.65
N HIS A 56 27.94 -37.70 8.87
CA HIS A 56 29.16 -37.15 8.27
C HIS A 56 29.71 -35.94 9.05
N SER A 57 29.33 -35.79 10.32
CA SER A 57 29.77 -34.71 11.21
C SER A 57 29.46 -33.30 10.70
N LEU A 58 28.36 -33.14 9.95
CA LEU A 58 27.85 -31.85 9.49
C LEU A 58 26.61 -31.47 10.29
N ASN A 59 26.60 -30.27 10.88
CA ASN A 59 25.52 -29.77 11.72
C ASN A 59 24.78 -28.60 11.04
N PRO A 60 23.76 -28.86 10.22
CA PRO A 60 23.06 -27.80 9.52
C PRO A 60 22.23 -26.93 10.47
N HIS A 61 22.31 -25.61 10.30
CA HIS A 61 21.48 -24.63 11.03
C HIS A 61 20.03 -24.64 10.52
N LYS A 62 19.84 -24.81 9.20
CA LYS A 62 18.50 -24.88 8.58
C LYS A 62 18.52 -25.81 7.38
N ILE A 63 17.50 -26.66 7.25
CA ILE A 63 17.30 -27.52 6.07
C ILE A 63 15.92 -27.20 5.47
N LYS A 64 15.88 -26.92 4.17
CA LYS A 64 14.64 -26.70 3.42
C LYS A 64 14.55 -27.70 2.26
N LEU A 65 13.68 -28.68 2.43
CA LEU A 65 13.30 -29.65 1.40
C LEU A 65 12.03 -29.20 0.69
N PHE A 66 11.93 -29.52 -0.61
CA PHE A 66 10.81 -29.13 -1.44
C PHE A 66 10.06 -30.37 -1.96
N GLY A 67 9.29 -31.04 -1.10
CA GLY A 67 8.36 -32.12 -1.50
C GLY A 67 9.01 -33.20 -2.37
N ARG A 68 8.41 -33.51 -3.53
CA ARG A 68 8.90 -34.55 -4.48
C ARG A 68 10.18 -34.17 -5.25
N GLN A 69 10.83 -33.04 -4.93
CA GLN A 69 12.03 -32.59 -5.63
C GLN A 69 13.27 -33.31 -5.11
N THR A 70 14.22 -33.58 -6.01
CA THR A 70 15.48 -34.29 -5.72
C THR A 70 16.59 -33.34 -5.26
N PHE A 71 16.25 -32.22 -4.61
CA PHE A 71 17.22 -31.27 -4.08
C PHE A 71 16.75 -30.61 -2.78
N ALA A 72 17.71 -30.17 -1.97
CA ALA A 72 17.49 -29.47 -0.71
C ALA A 72 18.41 -28.26 -0.60
N PHE A 73 17.96 -27.24 0.13
CA PHE A 73 18.85 -26.18 0.59
C PHE A 73 19.24 -26.42 2.03
N VAL A 74 20.52 -26.30 2.31
CA VAL A 74 21.09 -26.47 3.65
C VAL A 74 21.90 -25.22 3.98
N THR A 75 21.62 -24.61 5.12
CA THR A 75 22.33 -23.43 5.64
C THR A 75 23.19 -23.85 6.83
N PHE A 76 24.44 -23.41 6.85
CA PHE A 76 25.41 -23.64 7.93
C PHE A 76 25.66 -22.37 8.76
N LYS A 77 26.32 -22.52 9.91
CA LYS A 77 26.56 -21.37 10.80
C LYS A 77 27.74 -20.50 10.38
N ASN A 78 28.72 -21.08 9.69
CA ASN A 78 29.91 -20.38 9.24
C ASN A 78 30.38 -20.89 7.87
N GLU A 79 31.35 -20.19 7.29
CA GLU A 79 31.97 -20.50 6.01
C GLU A 79 32.69 -21.86 6.02
N GLU A 80 33.38 -22.18 7.12
CA GLU A 80 34.15 -23.43 7.26
C GLU A 80 33.26 -24.68 7.17
N GLU A 81 32.11 -24.69 7.85
CA GLU A 81 31.14 -25.78 7.79
C GLU A 81 30.49 -25.90 6.41
N ARG A 82 30.21 -24.77 5.75
CA ARG A 82 29.68 -24.72 4.37
C ARG A 82 30.66 -25.35 3.39
N ASP A 83 31.93 -24.96 3.45
CA ASP A 83 32.96 -25.44 2.52
C ASP A 83 33.33 -26.89 2.79
N ARG A 84 33.31 -27.30 4.06
CA ARG A 84 33.43 -28.71 4.44
C ARG A 84 32.28 -29.54 3.90
N ALA A 85 31.05 -29.03 3.97
CA ALA A 85 29.89 -29.70 3.38
C ALA A 85 30.00 -29.80 1.84
N MET A 86 30.49 -28.76 1.17
CA MET A 86 30.74 -28.81 -0.28
C MET A 86 31.79 -29.86 -0.65
N LYS A 87 32.93 -29.92 0.05
CA LYS A 87 34.00 -30.88 -0.23
C LYS A 87 33.61 -32.32 0.07
N LEU A 88 32.92 -32.57 1.19
CA LEU A 88 32.58 -33.93 1.62
C LEU A 88 31.38 -34.49 0.87
N VAL A 89 30.31 -33.71 0.70
CA VAL A 89 29.02 -34.23 0.20
C VAL A 89 28.96 -34.22 -1.34
N HIS A 90 29.76 -33.39 -2.01
CA HIS A 90 29.84 -33.40 -3.48
C HIS A 90 30.53 -34.69 -3.97
N GLY A 91 29.88 -35.43 -4.86
CA GLY A 91 30.41 -36.69 -5.41
C GLY A 91 30.13 -37.92 -4.56
N MET A 92 29.51 -37.77 -3.38
CA MET A 92 29.22 -38.90 -2.49
C MET A 92 28.02 -39.71 -2.99
N GLN A 93 28.10 -41.04 -2.91
CA GLN A 93 27.00 -41.91 -3.34
C GLN A 93 26.03 -42.20 -2.19
N TRP A 94 24.76 -41.84 -2.36
CA TRP A 94 23.71 -42.11 -1.38
C TRP A 94 22.51 -42.80 -2.04
N LYS A 95 22.19 -44.02 -1.58
CA LYS A 95 21.12 -44.88 -2.12
C LYS A 95 21.14 -44.97 -3.67
N GLY A 96 22.33 -45.17 -4.24
CA GLY A 96 22.52 -45.34 -5.69
C GLY A 96 22.52 -44.03 -6.50
N GLN A 97 22.47 -42.85 -5.86
CA GLN A 97 22.59 -41.54 -6.53
C GLN A 97 23.89 -40.85 -6.12
N VAL A 98 24.57 -40.22 -7.07
CA VAL A 98 25.76 -39.39 -6.80
C VAL A 98 25.29 -37.96 -6.52
N LEU A 99 25.52 -37.50 -5.29
CA LEU A 99 25.09 -36.19 -4.83
C LEU A 99 25.95 -35.09 -5.45
N SER A 100 25.33 -33.96 -5.78
CA SER A 100 26.04 -32.77 -6.27
C SER A 100 25.73 -31.60 -5.36
N VAL A 101 26.76 -31.00 -4.77
CA VAL A 101 26.61 -29.81 -3.92
C VAL A 101 27.15 -28.59 -4.64
N ARG A 102 26.40 -27.49 -4.62
CA ARG A 102 26.81 -26.20 -5.19
C ARG A 102 26.45 -25.07 -4.23
N LEU A 103 27.13 -23.94 -4.33
CA LEU A 103 26.68 -22.71 -3.69
C LEU A 103 25.27 -22.38 -4.18
N ALA A 104 24.36 -22.09 -3.24
CA ALA A 104 22.99 -21.78 -3.58
C ALA A 104 22.94 -20.41 -4.26
N LYS A 105 22.58 -20.38 -5.54
CA LYS A 105 22.25 -19.11 -6.22
C LYS A 105 20.99 -18.52 -5.58
N PRO A 106 20.90 -17.19 -5.39
CA PRO A 106 19.68 -16.54 -4.90
C PRO A 106 18.47 -17.00 -5.70
N LYS A 107 17.38 -17.33 -5.03
CA LYS A 107 16.29 -18.09 -5.65
C LYS A 107 15.52 -17.21 -6.66
N ALA A 108 15.46 -17.64 -7.93
CA ALA A 108 14.55 -17.09 -8.92
C ALA A 108 13.07 -17.44 -8.58
N ASP A 109 12.18 -16.50 -8.88
CA ASP A 109 10.81 -16.41 -8.37
C ASP A 109 9.82 -17.44 -8.97
N PRO A 110 8.94 -18.09 -8.18
CA PRO A 110 7.78 -18.87 -8.66
C PRO A 110 6.83 -18.18 -9.65
N ILE A 111 6.94 -16.86 -9.87
CA ILE A 111 6.21 -16.14 -10.93
C ILE A 111 6.73 -16.48 -12.35
N LEU A 112 7.98 -16.93 -12.52
CA LEU A 112 8.49 -17.43 -13.82
C LEU A 112 7.79 -18.70 -14.28
N ARG A 113 7.26 -19.49 -13.34
CA ARG A 113 6.49 -20.71 -13.64
C ARG A 113 5.03 -20.38 -13.98
N LYS A 114 4.48 -19.30 -13.40
CA LYS A 114 3.15 -18.78 -13.75
C LYS A 114 3.15 -18.09 -15.11
N ARG A 115 4.21 -17.32 -15.43
CA ARG A 115 4.45 -16.78 -16.78
C ARG A 115 4.64 -17.87 -17.83
N ARG A 116 5.42 -18.93 -17.56
CA ARG A 116 5.54 -20.08 -18.47
C ARG A 116 4.25 -20.89 -18.67
N GLN A 117 3.31 -20.83 -17.72
CA GLN A 117 1.99 -21.46 -17.85
C GLN A 117 0.99 -20.55 -18.57
N GLU A 118 1.05 -19.23 -18.34
CA GLU A 118 0.23 -18.22 -19.03
C GLU A 118 0.70 -18.00 -20.50
N GLU A 119 1.98 -18.23 -20.81
CA GLU A 119 2.56 -18.21 -22.16
C GLU A 119 2.36 -19.52 -22.94
N GLY A 120 1.93 -20.60 -22.26
CA GLY A 120 1.81 -21.95 -22.83
C GLY A 120 0.50 -22.26 -23.57
N GLU A 121 -0.49 -21.36 -23.53
CA GLU A 121 -1.79 -21.53 -24.21
C GLU A 121 -1.91 -20.73 -25.51
N ALA A 122 -0.85 -20.05 -25.95
CA ALA A 122 -0.77 -19.40 -27.26
C ALA A 122 0.38 -20.00 -28.08
N ALA A 123 0.26 -21.28 -28.45
CA ALA A 123 1.17 -21.91 -29.40
C ALA A 123 0.86 -21.42 -30.82
N GLY A 124 1.71 -20.54 -31.36
CA GLY A 124 1.66 -20.14 -32.77
C GLY A 124 2.55 -18.94 -33.11
N GLY A 125 3.87 -19.13 -33.07
CA GLY A 125 4.87 -18.19 -33.60
C GLY A 125 5.61 -17.36 -32.54
N GLN A 126 6.92 -17.56 -32.44
CA GLN A 126 7.81 -16.68 -31.66
C GLN A 126 7.89 -15.29 -32.30
N PRO A 127 7.67 -14.19 -31.56
CA PRO A 127 8.31 -12.92 -31.87
C PRO A 127 9.71 -12.88 -31.22
N PRO A 128 10.65 -12.10 -31.78
CA PRO A 128 12.01 -12.00 -31.25
C PRO A 128 12.03 -11.42 -29.83
N SER A 129 13.10 -11.72 -29.11
CA SER A 129 13.29 -11.42 -27.69
C SER A 129 13.13 -9.94 -27.34
N LYS A 130 12.12 -9.61 -26.52
CA LYS A 130 11.94 -8.29 -25.86
C LYS A 130 13.10 -7.83 -24.96
N ARG A 131 14.17 -8.61 -24.79
CA ARG A 131 15.29 -8.26 -23.91
C ARG A 131 16.28 -7.27 -24.54
N THR A 132 16.28 -7.11 -25.86
CA THR A 132 17.27 -6.28 -26.56
C THR A 132 16.81 -4.83 -26.78
N GLU A 133 15.51 -4.54 -26.75
CA GLU A 133 14.99 -3.17 -27.01
C GLU A 133 15.01 -2.26 -25.77
N GLU A 134 14.91 -2.81 -24.55
CA GLU A 134 14.86 -1.99 -23.31
C GLU A 134 16.23 -1.40 -22.93
N GLU A 135 17.34 -1.99 -23.37
CA GLU A 135 18.71 -1.50 -23.09
C GLU A 135 19.14 -0.33 -23.99
N GLU A 136 18.44 -0.06 -25.11
CA GLU A 136 18.73 1.05 -26.04
C GLU A 136 17.96 2.36 -25.71
N LEU A 137 16.99 2.32 -24.80
CA LEU A 137 16.18 3.48 -24.43
C LEU A 137 16.92 4.39 -23.44
N SER A 138 16.77 5.71 -23.58
CA SER A 138 17.32 6.67 -22.60
C SER A 138 16.79 6.38 -21.19
N LEU A 139 17.61 6.69 -20.17
CA LEU A 139 17.21 6.53 -18.76
C LEU A 139 15.90 7.24 -18.42
N SER A 140 15.63 8.36 -19.10
CA SER A 140 14.40 9.11 -18.94
C SER A 140 13.16 8.40 -19.50
N VAL A 141 13.28 7.75 -20.65
CA VAL A 141 12.21 6.92 -21.21
C VAL A 141 11.98 5.69 -20.32
N GLN A 142 13.05 5.06 -19.84
CA GLN A 142 12.95 3.91 -18.95
C GLN A 142 12.22 4.29 -17.65
N ILE A 143 12.57 5.41 -17.01
CA ILE A 143 11.90 5.80 -15.78
C ILE A 143 10.44 6.20 -16.03
N ALA A 144 10.15 6.92 -17.12
CA ALA A 144 8.79 7.27 -17.49
C ALA A 144 7.92 6.02 -17.70
N ASN A 145 8.45 4.96 -18.31
CA ASN A 145 7.76 3.67 -18.47
C ASN A 145 7.44 2.99 -17.12
N VAL A 146 8.23 3.25 -16.08
CA VAL A 146 8.04 2.67 -14.74
C VAL A 146 7.01 3.45 -13.93
N VAL A 147 7.16 4.77 -13.86
CA VAL A 147 6.36 5.63 -12.97
C VAL A 147 5.06 6.11 -13.61
N THR A 148 5.05 6.26 -14.93
CA THR A 148 3.93 6.74 -15.74
C THR A 148 3.77 5.89 -17.00
N PRO A 149 3.43 4.59 -16.91
CA PRO A 149 3.50 3.64 -18.03
C PRO A 149 2.70 3.99 -19.29
N LEU A 150 1.77 4.95 -19.21
CA LEU A 150 0.97 5.44 -20.34
C LEU A 150 1.40 6.84 -20.81
N TRP A 151 2.57 7.34 -20.41
CA TRP A 151 3.02 8.71 -20.70
C TRP A 151 3.09 9.05 -22.20
N ASN A 152 3.33 8.05 -23.05
CA ASN A 152 3.38 8.17 -24.50
C ASN A 152 2.06 7.77 -25.21
N VAL A 153 0.99 7.53 -24.46
CA VAL A 153 -0.33 7.18 -24.99
C VAL A 153 -1.19 8.44 -25.02
N PRO A 154 -1.89 8.76 -26.14
CA PRO A 154 -2.83 9.87 -26.18
C PRO A 154 -3.85 9.81 -25.04
N TYR A 155 -4.16 10.94 -24.41
CA TYR A 155 -4.94 10.95 -23.17
C TYR A 155 -6.34 10.31 -23.31
N GLU A 156 -7.03 10.56 -24.41
CA GLU A 156 -8.33 9.92 -24.72
C GLU A 156 -8.23 8.38 -24.78
N GLU A 157 -7.13 7.86 -25.30
CA GLU A 157 -6.89 6.41 -25.33
C GLU A 157 -6.54 5.88 -23.93
N GLN A 158 -5.90 6.67 -23.07
CA GLN A 158 -5.73 6.30 -21.65
C GLN A 158 -7.08 6.17 -20.95
N LEU A 159 -7.98 7.14 -21.15
CA LEU A 159 -9.33 7.12 -20.59
C LEU A 159 -10.13 5.91 -21.07
N ARG A 160 -10.09 5.60 -22.36
CA ARG A 160 -10.72 4.38 -22.91
C ARG A 160 -10.22 3.10 -22.25
N ARG A 161 -8.90 2.95 -22.09
CA ARG A 161 -8.31 1.76 -21.43
C ARG A 161 -8.73 1.65 -19.98
N LYS A 162 -8.76 2.77 -19.25
CA LYS A 162 -9.22 2.85 -17.86
C LYS A 162 -10.72 2.49 -17.74
N GLU A 163 -11.55 3.02 -18.62
CA GLU A 163 -12.98 2.73 -18.65
C GLU A 163 -13.24 1.23 -18.89
N GLN A 164 -12.50 0.61 -19.82
CA GLN A 164 -12.59 -0.83 -20.07
C GLN A 164 -12.25 -1.68 -18.82
N GLU A 165 -11.27 -1.27 -18.03
CA GLU A 165 -10.94 -1.92 -16.76
C GLU A 165 -12.12 -1.83 -15.76
N VAL A 166 -12.77 -0.67 -15.67
CA VAL A 166 -13.95 -0.45 -14.80
C VAL A 166 -15.15 -1.28 -15.29
N VAL A 167 -15.39 -1.36 -16.60
CA VAL A 167 -16.40 -2.26 -17.19
C VAL A 167 -16.14 -3.70 -16.78
N GLY A 168 -14.88 -4.17 -16.87
CA GLY A 168 -14.51 -5.51 -16.45
C GLY A 168 -14.77 -5.78 -14.96
N VAL A 169 -14.51 -4.80 -14.09
CA VAL A 169 -14.84 -4.86 -12.66
C VAL A 169 -16.35 -5.00 -12.45
N LEU A 170 -17.16 -4.16 -13.09
CA LEU A 170 -18.62 -4.17 -12.93
C LEU A 170 -19.27 -5.44 -13.48
N GLN A 171 -18.76 -6.00 -14.58
CA GLN A 171 -19.19 -7.29 -15.13
C GLN A 171 -18.85 -8.44 -14.18
N ARG A 172 -17.66 -8.43 -13.57
CA ARG A 172 -17.28 -9.41 -12.55
C ARG A 172 -18.17 -9.29 -11.32
N LEU A 173 -18.38 -8.08 -10.81
CA LEU A 173 -19.28 -7.85 -9.69
C LEU A 173 -20.69 -8.37 -9.98
N ALA A 174 -21.22 -8.12 -11.18
CA ALA A 174 -22.51 -8.64 -11.61
C ALA A 174 -22.56 -10.18 -11.55
N LYS A 175 -21.51 -10.88 -11.99
CA LYS A 175 -21.42 -12.34 -11.88
C LYS A 175 -21.44 -12.81 -10.42
N GLU A 176 -20.67 -12.16 -9.55
CA GLU A 176 -20.55 -12.55 -8.14
C GLU A 176 -21.79 -12.22 -7.30
N ILE A 177 -22.53 -11.16 -7.64
CA ILE A 177 -23.84 -10.90 -7.03
C ILE A 177 -24.81 -12.04 -7.37
N GLY A 178 -24.85 -12.50 -8.62
CA GLY A 178 -25.72 -13.60 -9.04
C GLY A 178 -25.40 -14.94 -8.35
N SER A 179 -24.13 -15.19 -8.02
CA SER A 179 -23.72 -16.40 -7.30
C SER A 179 -24.04 -16.34 -5.81
N THR A 180 -23.95 -15.15 -5.20
CA THR A 180 -24.10 -14.96 -3.74
C THR A 180 -25.48 -14.49 -3.30
N ASN A 181 -26.33 -14.02 -4.22
CA ASN A 181 -27.69 -13.56 -3.93
C ASN A 181 -28.66 -13.96 -5.05
N LYS A 182 -29.18 -15.19 -4.98
CA LYS A 182 -30.14 -15.72 -5.98
C LYS A 182 -31.42 -14.89 -6.09
N ALA A 183 -31.86 -14.24 -5.02
CA ALA A 183 -33.05 -13.39 -5.03
C ALA A 183 -32.88 -12.14 -5.91
N MET A 184 -31.65 -11.70 -6.16
CA MET A 184 -31.37 -10.58 -7.06
C MET A 184 -31.26 -10.98 -8.53
N LEU A 185 -31.32 -12.27 -8.88
CA LEU A 185 -31.14 -12.73 -10.25
C LEU A 185 -32.12 -12.07 -11.23
N PRO A 186 -33.44 -11.96 -10.97
CA PRO A 186 -34.36 -11.30 -11.90
C PRO A 186 -33.97 -9.85 -12.21
N TRP A 187 -33.65 -9.07 -11.17
CA TRP A 187 -33.16 -7.70 -11.32
C TRP A 187 -31.84 -7.65 -12.10
N LEU A 188 -30.90 -8.52 -11.75
CA LEU A 188 -29.57 -8.57 -12.37
C LEU A 188 -29.64 -8.98 -13.85
N PHE A 189 -30.54 -9.88 -14.24
CA PHE A 189 -30.76 -10.24 -15.64
C PHE A 189 -31.20 -9.01 -16.45
N ALA A 190 -32.12 -8.21 -15.92
CA ALA A 190 -32.54 -6.96 -16.56
C ALA A 190 -31.39 -5.95 -16.66
N GLN A 191 -30.59 -5.78 -15.60
CA GLN A 191 -29.42 -4.88 -15.62
C GLN A 191 -28.39 -5.33 -16.66
N LYS A 192 -28.06 -6.62 -16.69
CA LYS A 192 -27.06 -7.19 -17.62
C LYS A 192 -27.46 -7.03 -19.08
N GLY A 193 -28.75 -7.17 -19.39
CA GLY A 193 -29.28 -6.93 -20.73
C GLY A 193 -29.16 -5.47 -21.15
N LYS A 194 -29.39 -4.54 -20.22
CA LYS A 194 -29.36 -3.09 -20.50
C LYS A 194 -27.95 -2.50 -20.53
N TYR A 195 -27.03 -2.99 -19.69
CA TYR A 195 -25.75 -2.34 -19.43
C TYR A 195 -24.56 -3.24 -19.76
N ASN A 196 -24.55 -3.87 -20.93
CA ASN A 196 -23.41 -4.68 -21.41
C ASN A 196 -22.86 -5.66 -20.36
N LYS A 197 -23.73 -6.48 -19.78
CA LYS A 197 -23.43 -7.48 -18.73
C LYS A 197 -22.95 -6.89 -17.37
N MET A 198 -23.00 -5.58 -17.18
CA MET A 198 -22.72 -4.92 -15.90
C MET A 198 -23.92 -4.99 -14.95
N CYS A 199 -23.68 -4.70 -13.67
CA CYS A 199 -24.71 -4.68 -12.63
C CYS A 199 -25.44 -3.35 -12.51
N CYS A 200 -24.91 -2.27 -13.09
CA CYS A 200 -25.47 -0.92 -13.08
C CYS A 200 -24.90 -0.12 -14.27
N PRO A 201 -25.49 1.04 -14.63
CA PRO A 201 -24.90 1.97 -15.59
C PRO A 201 -23.53 2.47 -15.12
N LEU A 202 -22.60 2.57 -16.07
CA LEU A 202 -21.32 3.26 -15.91
C LEU A 202 -21.46 4.65 -16.56
N GLU A 203 -21.37 5.71 -15.77
CA GLU A 203 -21.24 7.07 -16.29
C GLU A 203 -19.83 7.25 -16.90
N ALA A 204 -19.71 8.18 -17.86
CA ALA A 204 -18.45 8.44 -18.55
C ALA A 204 -17.33 8.76 -17.53
N ILE A 205 -16.15 8.18 -17.77
CA ILE A 205 -14.96 8.46 -16.96
C ILE A 205 -14.67 9.95 -16.95
N GLN A 206 -14.48 10.52 -15.77
CA GLN A 206 -14.16 11.92 -15.61
C GLN A 206 -12.66 12.14 -15.83
N PRO A 207 -12.26 12.99 -16.79
CA PRO A 207 -10.87 13.31 -17.01
C PRO A 207 -10.29 14.10 -15.82
N SER A 208 -8.97 13.99 -15.62
CA SER A 208 -8.25 14.88 -14.73
C SER A 208 -8.23 16.28 -15.32
N PRO A 209 -8.58 17.33 -14.56
CA PRO A 209 -8.40 18.71 -15.01
C PRO A 209 -6.92 19.04 -15.27
N THR A 210 -6.01 18.43 -14.51
CA THR A 210 -4.56 18.61 -14.63
C THR A 210 -3.91 17.27 -14.97
N GLN A 211 -3.27 17.18 -16.13
CA GLN A 211 -2.71 15.92 -16.63
C GLN A 211 -1.20 15.77 -16.41
N THR A 212 -0.48 16.87 -16.22
CA THR A 212 0.96 16.90 -15.93
C THR A 212 1.20 17.73 -14.69
N GLU A 213 2.29 17.47 -13.97
CA GLU A 213 2.66 18.20 -12.75
C GLU A 213 1.57 18.20 -11.67
N TYR A 214 0.65 17.24 -11.75
CA TYR A 214 -0.53 17.16 -10.89
C TYR A 214 -0.20 16.64 -9.49
N ARG A 215 0.94 15.94 -9.34
CA ARG A 215 1.23 15.17 -8.14
C ARG A 215 1.80 16.07 -7.04
N ASN A 216 1.02 16.25 -5.98
CA ASN A 216 1.33 17.10 -4.84
C ASN A 216 2.08 16.37 -3.70
N LYS A 217 2.28 15.05 -3.79
CA LYS A 217 3.11 14.22 -2.90
C LYS A 217 3.91 13.20 -3.70
N CYS A 218 5.23 13.27 -3.59
CA CYS A 218 6.17 12.34 -4.22
C CYS A 218 7.13 11.74 -3.19
N GLU A 219 7.37 10.44 -3.29
CA GLU A 219 8.32 9.70 -2.46
C GLU A 219 9.49 9.27 -3.35
N PHE A 220 10.68 9.80 -3.06
CA PHE A 220 11.90 9.58 -3.81
C PHE A 220 12.88 8.76 -2.99
N LEU A 221 13.50 7.76 -3.61
CA LEU A 221 14.59 7.01 -2.99
C LEU A 221 15.90 7.75 -3.17
N ILE A 222 16.78 7.59 -2.19
CA ILE A 222 18.16 8.09 -2.24
C ILE A 222 19.08 6.89 -2.43
N SER A 223 19.76 6.83 -3.56
CA SER A 223 20.67 5.71 -3.89
C SER A 223 21.71 6.11 -4.93
N VAL A 224 22.52 5.15 -5.36
CA VAL A 224 23.42 5.34 -6.50
C VAL A 224 22.59 5.47 -7.78
N GLY A 225 22.89 6.49 -8.57
CA GLY A 225 22.23 6.80 -9.82
C GLY A 225 22.50 5.73 -10.88
N ALA A 226 21.58 5.59 -11.84
CA ALA A 226 21.78 4.70 -12.99
C ALA A 226 22.93 5.13 -13.91
N ASP A 227 23.32 6.40 -13.83
CA ASP A 227 24.50 7.02 -14.43
C ASP A 227 25.79 6.78 -13.62
N GLY A 228 25.72 6.12 -12.46
CA GLY A 228 26.84 5.88 -11.56
C GLY A 228 27.09 7.00 -10.54
N GLU A 229 26.31 8.08 -10.58
CA GLU A 229 26.46 9.20 -9.66
C GLU A 229 25.97 8.84 -8.26
N ASP A 230 26.81 9.06 -7.23
CA ASP A 230 26.42 8.82 -5.85
C ASP A 230 25.38 9.83 -5.35
N LYS A 231 24.59 9.41 -4.36
CA LYS A 231 23.57 10.23 -3.68
C LYS A 231 22.59 10.88 -4.66
N THR A 232 22.09 10.08 -5.60
CA THR A 232 21.05 10.50 -6.52
C THR A 232 19.68 10.35 -5.84
N ILE A 233 18.83 11.36 -5.98
CA ILE A 233 17.47 11.36 -5.43
C ILE A 233 16.48 11.18 -6.58
N GLY A 234 15.69 10.11 -6.55
CA GLY A 234 14.78 9.85 -7.65
C GLY A 234 13.93 8.62 -7.49
N PHE A 235 13.46 8.11 -8.63
CA PHE A 235 12.64 6.91 -8.68
C PHE A 235 13.48 5.70 -9.05
N ARG A 236 13.08 4.53 -8.57
CA ARG A 236 13.76 3.27 -8.88
C ARG A 236 13.43 2.82 -10.31
N LEU A 237 14.44 2.47 -11.10
CA LEU A 237 14.25 1.91 -12.46
C LEU A 237 13.74 0.47 -12.47
N GLY A 238 14.05 -0.33 -11.44
CA GLY A 238 13.75 -1.76 -11.41
C GLY A 238 13.16 -2.23 -10.09
N LYS A 239 12.61 -3.46 -10.06
CA LYS A 239 12.30 -4.13 -8.79
C LYS A 239 13.60 -4.68 -8.21
N TYR A 240 13.76 -4.62 -6.88
CA TYR A 240 14.89 -5.16 -6.10
C TYR A 240 15.36 -6.58 -6.50
N LYS A 241 14.48 -7.38 -7.14
CA LYS A 241 14.77 -8.71 -7.69
C LYS A 241 15.67 -8.73 -8.94
N GLY A 242 15.96 -7.57 -9.53
CA GLY A 242 16.83 -7.43 -10.71
C GLY A 242 18.30 -7.16 -10.39
N GLY A 243 18.67 -6.96 -9.12
CA GLY A 243 20.05 -6.70 -8.70
C GLY A 243 20.56 -5.28 -8.96
N SER A 244 19.75 -4.38 -9.53
CA SER A 244 20.07 -2.94 -9.57
C SER A 244 19.10 -2.16 -8.68
N CYS A 245 19.66 -1.46 -7.67
CA CYS A 245 18.97 -0.43 -6.89
C CYS A 245 19.08 0.96 -7.55
N ALA A 246 19.42 1.01 -8.83
CA ALA A 246 19.66 2.25 -9.56
C ALA A 246 18.42 3.16 -9.55
N VAL A 247 18.66 4.42 -9.18
CA VAL A 247 17.64 5.48 -9.19
C VAL A 247 17.90 6.45 -10.34
N VAL A 248 16.84 7.04 -10.86
CA VAL A 248 16.90 8.09 -11.88
C VAL A 248 16.16 9.32 -11.37
N GLY A 249 16.80 10.48 -11.52
CA GLY A 249 16.25 11.76 -11.09
C GLY A 249 14.90 12.06 -11.76
N PRO A 250 14.02 12.84 -11.10
CA PRO A 250 12.65 13.03 -11.56
C PRO A 250 12.48 14.08 -12.66
N VAL A 251 13.58 14.67 -13.19
CA VAL A 251 13.54 15.85 -14.08
C VAL A 251 12.61 15.66 -15.27
N GLU A 252 12.71 14.52 -15.95
CA GLU A 252 11.92 14.20 -17.15
C GLU A 252 10.59 13.48 -16.86
N THR A 253 10.20 13.37 -15.58
CA THR A 253 8.91 12.77 -15.22
C THR A 253 7.79 13.81 -15.30
N CYS A 254 6.75 13.52 -16.09
CA CYS A 254 5.68 14.47 -16.41
C CYS A 254 4.69 14.72 -15.26
N HIS A 255 4.57 13.79 -14.31
CA HIS A 255 3.58 13.85 -13.23
C HIS A 255 4.07 14.64 -11.99
N VAL A 256 5.39 14.78 -11.82
CA VAL A 256 6.01 15.49 -10.68
C VAL A 256 6.01 17.00 -10.96
N SER A 257 5.57 17.80 -9.98
CA SER A 257 5.55 19.26 -10.08
C SER A 257 6.95 19.88 -10.20
N ALA A 258 7.04 21.03 -10.88
CA ALA A 258 8.27 21.81 -10.94
C ALA A 258 8.77 22.20 -9.54
N GLU A 259 7.88 22.53 -8.60
CA GLU A 259 8.19 22.76 -7.18
C GLU A 259 8.90 21.56 -6.55
N ALA A 260 8.35 20.35 -6.70
CA ALA A 260 8.96 19.16 -6.14
C ALA A 260 10.31 18.84 -6.78
N LYS A 261 10.45 19.03 -8.10
CA LYS A 261 11.74 18.88 -8.81
C LYS A 261 12.80 19.84 -8.29
N ARG A 262 12.44 21.09 -8.01
CA ARG A 262 13.36 22.08 -7.40
C ARG A 262 13.81 21.64 -6.01
N VAL A 263 12.89 21.23 -5.14
CA VAL A 263 13.22 20.73 -3.80
C VAL A 263 14.17 19.53 -3.89
N VAL A 264 13.89 18.57 -4.76
CA VAL A 264 14.76 17.39 -5.00
C VAL A 264 16.14 17.82 -5.48
N GLY A 265 16.24 18.76 -6.41
CA GLY A 265 17.51 19.27 -6.93
C GLY A 265 18.39 19.90 -5.85
N GLU A 266 17.81 20.77 -5.01
CA GLU A 266 18.55 21.39 -3.89
C GLU A 266 18.90 20.37 -2.80
N PHE A 267 18.01 19.41 -2.52
CA PHE A 267 18.34 18.29 -1.62
C PHE A 267 19.49 17.44 -2.13
N GLN A 268 19.52 17.13 -3.42
CA GLN A 268 20.59 16.34 -4.01
C GLN A 268 21.93 17.08 -3.89
N LYS A 269 21.97 18.40 -4.15
CA LYS A 269 23.16 19.22 -3.94
C LYS A 269 23.61 19.17 -2.47
N PHE A 270 22.68 19.36 -1.53
CA PHE A 270 22.98 19.32 -0.10
C PHE A 270 23.55 17.97 0.33
N ILE A 271 22.89 16.84 0.06
CA ILE A 271 23.37 15.55 0.56
C ILE A 271 24.74 15.17 -0.01
N ARG A 272 25.10 15.67 -1.20
CA ARG A 272 26.42 15.50 -1.81
C ARG A 272 27.54 16.24 -1.08
N THR A 273 27.25 17.31 -0.35
CA THR A 273 28.24 17.97 0.51
C THR A 273 28.49 17.23 1.82
N THR A 274 27.54 16.37 2.24
CA THR A 274 27.65 15.60 3.49
C THR A 274 28.53 14.35 3.34
N THR A 275 29.11 13.88 4.44
CA THR A 275 29.93 12.66 4.48
C THR A 275 29.12 11.36 4.49
N TYR A 276 27.81 11.44 4.76
CA TYR A 276 26.93 10.28 4.92
C TYR A 276 26.61 9.60 3.58
N SER A 277 26.77 8.29 3.52
CA SER A 277 26.48 7.47 2.34
C SER A 277 24.99 7.15 2.18
N VAL A 278 24.61 6.74 0.97
CA VAL A 278 23.26 6.22 0.70
C VAL A 278 23.03 4.89 1.39
N TYR A 279 21.80 4.63 1.82
CA TYR A 279 21.43 3.39 2.45
C TYR A 279 21.30 2.25 1.43
N SER A 280 21.98 1.13 1.70
CA SER A 280 21.88 -0.11 0.95
C SER A 280 20.92 -1.06 1.66
N PRO A 281 19.78 -1.43 1.04
CA PRO A 281 18.90 -2.45 1.62
C PRO A 281 19.51 -3.86 1.59
N GLU A 282 20.61 -4.06 0.84
CA GLU A 282 21.30 -5.36 0.71
C GLU A 282 22.25 -5.60 1.88
N THR A 283 23.09 -4.61 2.20
CA THR A 283 24.06 -4.69 3.29
C THR A 283 23.50 -4.13 4.60
N TYR A 284 22.38 -3.39 4.53
CA TYR A 284 21.82 -2.60 5.64
C TYR A 284 22.76 -1.49 6.13
N GLU A 285 23.73 -1.11 5.29
CA GLU A 285 24.71 -0.07 5.58
C GLU A 285 24.33 1.27 4.95
N GLY A 286 24.89 2.37 5.47
CA GLY A 286 24.62 3.73 5.01
C GLY A 286 23.39 4.38 5.67
N HIS A 287 23.13 5.62 5.28
CA HIS A 287 22.27 6.52 6.04
C HIS A 287 21.08 7.07 5.27
N TRP A 288 21.30 7.73 4.13
CA TRP A 288 20.22 8.39 3.38
C TRP A 288 19.31 7.36 2.71
N LYS A 289 18.01 7.35 3.03
CA LYS A 289 17.07 6.33 2.51
C LYS A 289 16.08 6.89 1.50
N GLN A 290 15.35 7.91 1.91
CA GLN A 290 14.19 8.41 1.18
C GLN A 290 13.98 9.90 1.48
N LEU A 291 13.51 10.63 0.47
CA LEU A 291 13.00 11.98 0.57
C LEU A 291 11.54 11.98 0.13
N THR A 292 10.64 12.41 1.00
CA THR A 292 9.25 12.68 0.63
C THR A 292 9.08 14.17 0.46
N VAL A 293 8.52 14.59 -0.67
CA VAL A 293 8.20 16.00 -0.93
C VAL A 293 6.71 16.15 -1.13
N ARG A 294 6.11 17.09 -0.40
CA ARG A 294 4.75 17.58 -0.63
C ARG A 294 4.78 19.03 -1.08
N THR A 295 3.90 19.39 -2.00
CA THR A 295 3.76 20.75 -2.54
C THR A 295 2.29 21.13 -2.58
N THR A 296 1.95 22.41 -2.44
CA THR A 296 0.54 22.85 -2.45
C THR A 296 0.30 23.94 -3.49
N ARG A 297 -0.98 24.18 -3.86
CA ARG A 297 -1.33 25.31 -4.73
C ARG A 297 -1.07 26.67 -4.07
N THR A 298 -1.01 26.72 -2.74
CA THR A 298 -0.62 27.89 -1.93
C THR A 298 0.89 28.19 -1.94
N LYS A 299 1.67 27.48 -2.77
CA LYS A 299 3.13 27.63 -2.91
C LYS A 299 3.92 27.27 -1.65
N GLN A 300 3.38 26.41 -0.79
CA GLN A 300 4.10 25.81 0.31
C GLN A 300 4.69 24.46 -0.09
N ALA A 301 5.82 24.09 0.53
CA ALA A 301 6.51 22.84 0.25
C ALA A 301 7.05 22.22 1.55
N MET A 302 6.78 20.93 1.72
CA MET A 302 7.25 20.13 2.85
C MET A 302 8.18 19.04 2.37
N ALA A 303 9.33 18.90 3.03
CA ALA A 303 10.27 17.82 2.83
C ALA A 303 10.36 16.98 4.10
N ILE A 304 10.28 15.66 3.95
CA ILE A 304 10.42 14.69 5.04
C ILE A 304 11.56 13.76 4.65
N VAL A 305 12.65 13.80 5.42
CA VAL A 305 13.86 13.06 5.12
C VAL A 305 13.96 11.84 6.01
N PHE A 306 14.10 10.66 5.41
CA PHE A 306 14.26 9.40 6.13
C PHE A 306 15.74 9.01 6.15
N PHE A 307 16.27 8.86 7.36
CA PHE A 307 17.69 8.67 7.62
C PHE A 307 17.90 7.51 8.59
N ASN A 308 18.82 6.60 8.26
CA ASN A 308 19.24 5.53 9.16
C ASN A 308 20.39 6.05 10.05
N PRO A 309 20.16 6.23 11.37
CA PRO A 309 21.20 6.78 12.26
C PRO A 309 22.39 5.82 12.44
N GLN A 310 22.18 4.51 12.27
CA GLN A 310 23.21 3.49 12.53
C GLN A 310 23.90 3.64 13.90
N LYS A 311 25.19 3.96 13.91
CA LYS A 311 26.03 4.13 15.11
C LYS A 311 26.42 5.60 15.33
N LEU A 312 25.73 6.54 14.67
CA LEU A 312 26.00 7.96 14.87
C LEU A 312 25.51 8.40 16.25
N GLU A 313 26.31 9.25 16.89
CA GLU A 313 25.97 9.87 18.16
C GLU A 313 24.94 10.99 17.96
N GLU A 314 24.24 11.37 19.04
CA GLU A 314 23.22 12.42 18.97
C GLU A 314 23.78 13.77 18.53
N GLU A 315 25.01 14.10 18.93
CA GLU A 315 25.68 15.34 18.51
C GLU A 315 25.92 15.40 17.00
N GLU A 316 26.21 14.25 16.35
CA GLU A 316 26.38 14.18 14.91
C GLU A 316 25.05 14.36 14.17
N LEU A 317 23.98 13.76 14.69
CA LEU A 317 22.63 13.93 14.17
C LEU A 317 22.13 15.36 14.32
N ASP A 318 22.40 15.99 15.46
CA ASP A 318 22.05 17.39 15.72
C ASP A 318 22.85 18.34 14.82
N ALA A 319 24.14 18.08 14.61
CA ALA A 319 24.96 18.82 13.65
C ALA A 319 24.43 18.71 12.22
N LEU A 320 24.03 17.50 11.78
CA LEU A 320 23.40 17.29 10.47
C LEU A 320 22.08 18.07 10.36
N LYS A 321 21.19 17.96 11.34
CA LYS A 321 19.91 18.71 11.36
C LYS A 321 20.14 20.22 11.33
N LYS A 322 21.15 20.71 12.06
CA LYS A 322 21.53 22.13 12.05
C LYS A 322 22.03 22.58 10.68
N SER A 323 22.92 21.80 10.06
CA SER A 323 23.42 22.08 8.69
C SER A 323 22.28 22.07 7.66
N MET A 324 21.32 21.14 7.77
CA MET A 324 20.12 21.12 6.93
C MET A 324 19.30 22.40 7.10
N ARG A 325 19.03 22.81 8.35
CA ARG A 325 18.30 24.06 8.66
C ARG A 325 18.99 25.25 8.02
N GLU A 326 20.29 25.42 8.24
CA GLU A 326 21.07 26.55 7.71
C GLU A 326 21.02 26.57 6.17
N TYR A 327 21.23 25.43 5.51
CA TYR A 327 21.22 25.35 4.04
C TYR A 327 19.86 25.71 3.42
N PHE A 328 18.76 25.18 3.97
CA PHE A 328 17.43 25.37 3.37
C PHE A 328 16.72 26.66 3.79
N MET A 329 17.07 27.26 4.95
CA MET A 329 16.41 28.47 5.44
C MET A 329 17.20 29.75 5.16
N GLU A 330 18.53 29.66 5.16
CA GLU A 330 19.43 30.83 5.08
C GLU A 330 20.40 30.77 3.89
N GLY A 331 20.81 29.57 3.48
CA GLY A 331 21.78 29.34 2.41
C GLY A 331 21.19 29.22 1.01
N GLU A 332 21.97 28.59 0.11
CA GLU A 332 21.61 28.40 -1.30
C GLU A 332 20.30 27.61 -1.49
N GLY A 333 20.04 26.66 -0.58
CA GLY A 333 18.83 25.82 -0.60
C GLY A 333 17.53 26.59 -0.38
N LYS A 334 17.59 27.85 0.08
CA LYS A 334 16.41 28.73 0.20
C LYS A 334 15.66 28.91 -1.12
N ALA A 335 16.38 28.84 -2.26
CA ALA A 335 15.79 28.90 -3.59
C ALA A 335 14.82 27.74 -3.89
N SER A 336 14.85 26.65 -3.11
CA SER A 336 13.89 25.54 -3.23
C SER A 336 12.44 25.94 -2.89
N GLY A 337 12.25 27.00 -2.10
CA GLY A 337 10.93 27.40 -1.60
C GLY A 337 10.39 26.49 -0.49
N LEU A 338 11.26 25.74 0.18
CA LEU A 338 10.87 24.84 1.26
C LEU A 338 10.35 25.62 2.47
N THR A 339 9.14 25.28 2.92
CA THR A 339 8.49 25.91 4.08
C THR A 339 8.47 25.01 5.30
N CYS A 340 8.54 23.69 5.13
CA CYS A 340 8.54 22.71 6.22
C CYS A 340 9.63 21.66 5.99
N LEU A 341 10.49 21.45 6.97
CA LEU A 341 11.55 20.44 6.89
C LEU A 341 11.49 19.50 8.08
N TYR A 342 11.31 18.22 7.79
CA TYR A 342 11.22 17.15 8.77
C TYR A 342 12.33 16.11 8.61
N PHE A 343 12.69 15.49 9.72
CA PHE A 343 13.68 14.42 9.81
C PHE A 343 13.08 13.22 10.55
N VAL A 344 13.16 12.06 9.92
CA VAL A 344 12.65 10.78 10.45
C VAL A 344 13.83 9.83 10.59
N ARG A 345 14.04 9.37 11.83
CA ARG A 345 15.05 8.36 12.16
C ARG A 345 14.47 6.98 11.88
N GLU A 346 15.01 6.26 10.91
CA GLU A 346 14.52 4.95 10.49
C GLU A 346 15.63 3.89 10.56
N GLY A 347 15.87 3.39 11.77
CA GLY A 347 16.78 2.27 12.04
C GLY A 347 16.18 0.89 11.73
N GLN A 348 17.00 -0.17 11.80
CA GLN A 348 16.53 -1.55 11.58
C GLN A 348 15.43 -1.95 12.58
N ARG A 349 14.32 -2.49 12.07
CA ARG A 349 13.20 -3.10 12.84
C ARG A 349 12.41 -2.16 13.77
N THR A 350 12.48 -0.85 13.57
CA THR A 350 11.81 0.13 14.44
C THR A 350 10.27 0.08 14.32
N SER A 351 9.71 -0.21 13.14
CA SER A 351 8.30 -0.55 12.97
C SER A 351 8.04 -1.20 11.58
N PRO A 352 6.93 -1.93 11.39
CA PRO A 352 6.48 -2.36 10.07
C PRO A 352 5.86 -1.21 9.24
N ASN A 353 5.47 -0.09 9.87
CA ASN A 353 4.86 1.09 9.23
C ASN A 353 5.70 2.35 9.50
N PRO A 354 6.29 2.98 8.47
CA PRO A 354 7.08 4.21 8.61
C PRO A 354 6.32 5.41 9.21
N GLU A 355 4.99 5.36 9.21
CA GLU A 355 4.10 6.37 9.81
C GLU A 355 4.07 6.33 11.35
N ASP A 356 4.56 5.24 11.96
CA ASP A 356 4.68 5.12 13.42
C ASP A 356 6.00 5.73 13.96
N LEU A 357 6.88 6.19 13.08
CA LEU A 357 8.19 6.72 13.46
C LEU A 357 8.08 8.19 13.85
N PRO A 358 8.78 8.64 14.91
CA PRO A 358 8.82 10.06 15.26
C PRO A 358 9.31 10.93 14.10
N CYS A 359 8.51 11.95 13.79
CA CYS A 359 8.82 12.95 12.77
C CYS A 359 9.27 14.26 13.45
N GLU A 360 10.57 14.53 13.43
CA GLU A 360 11.13 15.72 14.08
C GLU A 360 11.09 16.92 13.13
N LEU A 361 10.50 18.03 13.57
CA LEU A 361 10.54 19.29 12.82
C LEU A 361 11.96 19.90 12.92
N VAL A 362 12.67 19.91 11.81
CA VAL A 362 14.00 20.49 11.70
C VAL A 362 13.94 21.98 11.39
N ALA A 363 13.01 22.45 10.55
CA ALA A 363 12.93 23.87 10.22
C ALA A 363 11.58 24.26 9.60
N GLY A 364 11.24 25.55 9.73
CA GLY A 364 10.05 26.14 9.13
C GLY A 364 8.75 25.81 9.88
N ASP A 365 7.65 25.80 9.14
CA ASP A 365 6.32 25.54 9.68
C ASP A 365 6.10 24.04 9.97
N GLY A 366 5.24 23.73 10.94
CA GLY A 366 4.89 22.35 11.28
C GLY A 366 3.85 21.70 10.36
N CYS A 367 3.35 22.41 9.34
CA CYS A 367 2.32 21.91 8.44
C CYS A 367 2.25 22.76 7.17
N ILE A 368 1.68 22.19 6.12
CA ILE A 368 1.34 22.93 4.89
C ILE A 368 -0.18 23.09 4.78
N GLN A 369 -0.62 24.03 3.97
CA GLN A 369 -2.01 24.34 3.70
C GLN A 369 -2.31 24.15 2.22
N GLU A 370 -3.43 23.52 1.93
CA GLU A 370 -3.96 23.35 0.58
C GLU A 370 -5.38 23.91 0.51
N GLU A 371 -5.79 24.33 -0.68
CA GLU A 371 -7.18 24.69 -0.94
C GLU A 371 -7.83 23.58 -1.76
N LEU A 372 -9.06 23.19 -1.42
CA LEU A 372 -9.85 22.20 -2.15
C LEU A 372 -11.33 22.59 -2.08
N LEU A 373 -12.01 22.68 -3.22
CA LEU A 373 -13.42 23.12 -3.32
C LEU A 373 -13.68 24.46 -2.62
N GLY A 374 -12.70 25.38 -2.68
CA GLY A 374 -12.76 26.70 -2.01
C GLY A 374 -12.67 26.64 -0.48
N LEU A 375 -12.30 25.49 0.09
CA LEU A 375 -12.10 25.27 1.52
C LEU A 375 -10.61 25.09 1.81
N LYS A 376 -10.19 25.44 3.03
CA LYS A 376 -8.79 25.42 3.45
C LYS A 376 -8.48 24.17 4.28
N PHE A 377 -7.39 23.49 3.98
CA PHE A 377 -6.97 22.27 4.65
C PHE A 377 -5.51 22.36 5.08
N ARG A 378 -5.28 22.25 6.38
CA ARG A 378 -4.00 21.92 6.98
C ARG A 378 -3.68 20.44 6.73
N ILE A 379 -2.42 20.19 6.40
CA ILE A 379 -1.87 18.87 6.10
C ILE A 379 -0.57 18.69 6.91
N SER A 380 -0.60 17.74 7.85
CA SER A 380 0.56 17.30 8.63
C SER A 380 1.40 16.24 7.88
N PRO A 381 2.65 15.97 8.28
CA PRO A 381 3.59 15.10 7.55
C PRO A 381 3.07 13.71 7.22
N HIS A 382 2.44 13.03 8.19
CA HIS A 382 1.92 11.67 8.02
C HIS A 382 0.46 11.63 7.54
N SER A 383 -0.25 12.75 7.59
CA SER A 383 -1.66 12.81 7.19
C SER A 383 -1.86 12.46 5.71
N PHE A 384 -2.89 11.67 5.40
CA PHE A 384 -3.27 11.40 4.01
C PHE A 384 -3.97 12.61 3.39
N PHE A 385 -3.61 12.92 2.15
CA PHE A 385 -4.29 13.89 1.30
C PHE A 385 -4.22 13.41 -0.15
N GLN A 386 -5.26 13.65 -0.94
CA GLN A 386 -5.30 13.19 -2.32
C GLN A 386 -4.17 13.81 -3.14
N VAL A 387 -3.46 12.97 -3.90
CA VAL A 387 -2.21 13.39 -4.54
C VAL A 387 -2.42 14.30 -5.75
N ASN A 388 -3.65 14.42 -6.24
CA ASN A 388 -4.06 15.25 -7.35
C ASN A 388 -5.26 16.09 -6.91
N THR A 389 -5.00 17.30 -6.40
CA THR A 389 -6.04 18.15 -5.81
C THR A 389 -7.16 18.47 -6.81
N ALA A 390 -6.83 18.74 -8.07
CA ALA A 390 -7.81 19.11 -9.09
C ALA A 390 -8.76 17.95 -9.45
N ALA A 391 -8.22 16.72 -9.58
CA ALA A 391 -9.08 15.55 -9.81
C ALA A 391 -9.87 15.15 -8.55
N ALA A 392 -9.33 15.38 -7.34
CA ALA A 392 -10.06 15.16 -6.10
C ALA A 392 -11.28 16.09 -5.97
N GLU A 393 -11.19 17.34 -6.45
CA GLU A 393 -12.34 18.26 -6.51
C GLU A 393 -13.49 17.71 -7.37
N VAL A 394 -13.15 17.10 -8.52
CA VAL A 394 -14.14 16.43 -9.39
C VAL A 394 -14.77 15.23 -8.68
N LEU A 395 -13.94 14.38 -8.06
CA LEU A 395 -14.42 13.21 -7.31
C LEU A 395 -15.35 13.59 -6.16
N TYR A 396 -14.98 14.57 -5.34
CA TYR A 396 -15.75 14.94 -4.16
C TYR A 396 -17.03 15.71 -4.52
N SER A 397 -17.02 16.46 -5.61
CA SER A 397 -18.24 17.05 -6.17
C SER A 397 -19.24 15.95 -6.56
N ALA A 398 -18.77 14.93 -7.30
CA ALA A 398 -19.61 13.80 -7.68
C ALA A 398 -20.11 12.99 -6.47
N VAL A 399 -19.27 12.77 -5.46
CA VAL A 399 -19.68 12.15 -4.18
C VAL A 399 -20.85 12.91 -3.56
N GLY A 400 -20.75 14.24 -3.47
CA GLY A 400 -21.80 15.08 -2.89
C GLY A 400 -23.10 15.07 -3.67
N GLU A 401 -23.02 15.12 -5.00
CA GLU A 401 -24.17 15.01 -5.89
C GLU A 401 -24.86 13.64 -5.77
N TRP A 402 -24.07 12.57 -5.66
CA TRP A 402 -24.58 11.20 -5.62
C TRP A 402 -25.16 10.79 -4.28
N ALA A 403 -24.67 11.39 -3.20
CA ALA A 403 -25.21 11.17 -1.87
C ALA A 403 -26.65 11.71 -1.72
N GLN A 404 -27.06 12.66 -2.59
CA GLN A 404 -28.37 13.37 -2.55
C GLN A 404 -28.70 13.86 -1.15
N LEU A 405 -27.83 14.72 -0.63
CA LEU A 405 -27.89 15.22 0.73
C LEU A 405 -28.74 16.47 0.84
N ASP A 406 -29.37 16.64 2.00
CA ASP A 406 -30.16 17.79 2.40
C ASP A 406 -29.83 18.21 3.85
N GLN A 407 -30.44 19.30 4.32
CA GLN A 407 -30.20 19.85 5.66
C GLN A 407 -30.69 18.95 6.81
N ASP A 408 -31.40 17.86 6.52
CA ASP A 408 -31.80 16.85 7.51
C ASP A 408 -30.89 15.62 7.51
N SER A 409 -30.01 15.51 6.50
CA SER A 409 -29.09 14.40 6.32
C SER A 409 -28.00 14.36 7.37
N THR A 410 -27.62 13.16 7.78
CA THR A 410 -26.42 12.88 8.58
C THR A 410 -25.44 12.06 7.75
N VAL A 411 -24.22 12.57 7.59
CA VAL A 411 -23.16 11.89 6.82
C VAL A 411 -22.22 11.17 7.75
N LEU A 412 -21.99 9.89 7.46
CA LEU A 412 -20.91 9.10 8.06
C LEU A 412 -19.75 9.03 7.08
N ASP A 413 -18.65 9.71 7.39
CA ASP A 413 -17.43 9.73 6.57
C ASP A 413 -16.40 8.76 7.18
N VAL A 414 -16.28 7.56 6.60
CA VAL A 414 -15.44 6.48 7.15
C VAL A 414 -14.12 6.41 6.39
N CYS A 415 -13.02 6.37 7.14
CA CYS A 415 -11.66 6.59 6.63
C CYS A 415 -11.50 8.03 6.10
N CYS A 416 -11.96 9.00 6.89
CA CYS A 416 -12.10 10.38 6.43
C CYS A 416 -10.76 11.13 6.25
N GLY A 417 -9.63 10.56 6.68
CA GLY A 417 -8.33 11.23 6.66
C GLY A 417 -8.39 12.58 7.36
N THR A 418 -7.89 13.63 6.69
CA THR A 418 -7.93 15.03 7.16
C THR A 418 -9.32 15.69 7.04
N GLY A 419 -10.37 14.89 6.83
CA GLY A 419 -11.78 15.31 6.80
C GLY A 419 -12.23 15.88 5.47
N THR A 420 -11.49 15.68 4.37
CA THR A 420 -11.72 16.39 3.10
C THR A 420 -13.15 16.24 2.55
N ILE A 421 -13.66 15.01 2.49
CA ILE A 421 -15.02 14.72 2.00
C ILE A 421 -16.06 15.32 2.96
N GLY A 422 -16.04 14.95 4.24
CA GLY A 422 -16.99 15.42 5.24
C GLY A 422 -17.05 16.94 5.37
N ILE A 423 -15.90 17.62 5.40
CA ILE A 423 -15.80 19.09 5.47
C ILE A 423 -16.39 19.73 4.21
N SER A 424 -16.17 19.15 3.03
CA SER A 424 -16.76 19.65 1.77
C SER A 424 -18.29 19.52 1.73
N LEU A 425 -18.86 18.61 2.51
CA LEU A 425 -20.31 18.34 2.55
C LEU A 425 -21.00 19.03 3.72
N ALA A 426 -20.28 19.45 4.75
CA ALA A 426 -20.81 19.92 6.02
C ALA A 426 -21.85 21.06 5.88
N LYS A 427 -21.66 22.01 4.95
CA LYS A 427 -22.61 23.13 4.74
C LYS A 427 -23.98 22.70 4.19
N ARG A 428 -24.08 21.49 3.63
CA ARG A 428 -25.29 20.95 2.98
C ARG A 428 -26.10 20.03 3.88
N VAL A 429 -25.61 19.71 5.08
CA VAL A 429 -26.14 18.63 5.92
C VAL A 429 -26.33 19.04 7.36
N LYS A 430 -27.17 18.30 8.08
CA LYS A 430 -27.40 18.50 9.52
C LYS A 430 -26.14 18.25 10.33
N LYS A 431 -25.49 17.11 10.09
CA LYS A 431 -24.34 16.64 10.86
C LYS A 431 -23.42 15.77 10.02
N VAL A 432 -22.12 15.90 10.24
CA VAL A 432 -21.09 15.00 9.71
C VAL A 432 -20.37 14.31 10.86
N ILE A 433 -20.14 13.01 10.73
CA ILE A 433 -19.36 12.22 11.69
C ILE A 433 -18.25 11.52 10.92
N GLY A 434 -17.02 11.96 11.15
CA GLY A 434 -15.81 11.39 10.54
C GLY A 434 -15.15 10.35 11.45
N ILE A 435 -14.61 9.28 10.85
CA ILE A 435 -13.86 8.23 11.55
C ILE A 435 -12.55 8.02 10.82
N GLU A 436 -11.44 8.10 11.55
CA GLU A 436 -10.10 7.96 11.00
C GLU A 436 -9.18 7.25 12.00
N LEU A 437 -8.27 6.42 11.50
CA LEU A 437 -7.32 5.65 12.30
C LEU A 437 -6.14 6.52 12.76
N CYS A 438 -5.65 7.40 11.88
CA CYS A 438 -4.48 8.23 12.14
C CYS A 438 -4.86 9.43 13.03
N GLN A 439 -4.24 9.50 14.23
CA GLN A 439 -4.48 10.58 15.19
C GLN A 439 -4.12 11.97 14.62
N GLU A 440 -2.98 12.10 13.95
CA GLU A 440 -2.57 13.37 13.29
C GLU A 440 -3.61 13.83 12.26
N ALA A 441 -4.16 12.89 11.47
CA ALA A 441 -5.19 13.19 10.48
C ALA A 441 -6.50 13.65 11.14
N VAL A 442 -6.88 13.08 12.29
CA VAL A 442 -8.04 13.53 13.08
C VAL A 442 -7.81 14.93 13.65
N GLU A 443 -6.61 15.24 14.13
CA GLU A 443 -6.25 16.56 14.62
C GLU A 443 -6.28 17.60 13.50
N ASP A 444 -5.74 17.26 12.33
CA ASP A 444 -5.89 18.06 11.11
C ASP A 444 -7.35 18.25 10.76
N ALA A 445 -8.18 17.21 10.77
CA ALA A 445 -9.59 17.30 10.44
C ALA A 445 -10.34 18.26 11.39
N LYS A 446 -10.06 18.22 12.70
CA LYS A 446 -10.63 19.16 13.69
C LYS A 446 -10.19 20.61 13.41
N VAL A 447 -8.91 20.82 13.10
CA VAL A 447 -8.39 22.15 12.75
C VAL A 447 -9.00 22.64 11.44
N ASN A 448 -9.14 21.76 10.44
CA ASN A 448 -9.72 22.07 9.14
C ASN A 448 -11.20 22.44 9.26
N ALA A 449 -11.98 21.74 10.08
CA ALA A 449 -13.36 22.13 10.38
C ALA A 449 -13.43 23.54 10.97
N LYS A 450 -12.57 23.85 11.95
CA LYS A 450 -12.50 25.19 12.57
C LYS A 450 -12.05 26.26 11.58
N LEU A 451 -11.05 25.99 10.75
CA LEU A 451 -10.55 26.91 9.71
C LEU A 451 -11.64 27.29 8.70
N ASN A 452 -12.58 26.39 8.46
CA ASN A 452 -13.72 26.60 7.56
C ASN A 452 -15.01 27.04 8.27
N GLY A 453 -14.95 27.34 9.58
CA GLY A 453 -16.08 27.83 10.36
C GLY A 453 -17.21 26.81 10.56
N LEU A 454 -16.89 25.51 10.54
CA LEU A 454 -17.87 24.43 10.65
C LEU A 454 -18.02 23.97 12.09
N THR A 455 -19.27 23.92 12.57
CA THR A 455 -19.62 23.49 13.93
C THR A 455 -20.45 22.22 13.98
N ASN A 456 -20.95 21.75 12.83
CA ASN A 456 -21.82 20.59 12.69
C ASN A 456 -21.07 19.30 12.30
N ILE A 457 -19.77 19.24 12.60
CA ILE A 457 -18.91 18.10 12.27
C ILE A 457 -18.12 17.65 13.49
N GLU A 458 -18.04 16.34 13.69
CA GLU A 458 -17.22 15.70 14.73
C GLU A 458 -16.35 14.59 14.15
N PHE A 459 -15.21 14.33 14.79
CA PHE A 459 -14.24 13.32 14.34
C PHE A 459 -13.87 12.39 15.47
N HIS A 460 -13.82 11.08 15.17
CA HIS A 460 -13.49 10.01 16.09
C HIS A 460 -12.22 9.30 15.63
N CYS A 461 -11.24 9.21 16.53
CA CYS A 461 -9.99 8.50 16.25
C CYS A 461 -10.11 7.03 16.65
N GLY A 462 -9.75 6.13 15.74
CA GLY A 462 -9.65 4.71 15.99
C GLY A 462 -9.92 3.87 14.76
N LYS A 463 -9.73 2.56 14.91
CA LYS A 463 -10.04 1.59 13.86
C LYS A 463 -11.53 1.65 13.53
N ALA A 464 -11.84 1.72 12.23
CA ALA A 464 -13.22 1.80 11.76
C ALA A 464 -14.06 0.63 12.29
N GLU A 465 -13.51 -0.59 12.37
CA GLU A 465 -14.20 -1.77 12.88
C GLU A 465 -14.56 -1.73 14.37
N ASP A 466 -13.89 -0.90 15.16
CA ASP A 466 -14.08 -0.79 16.60
C ASP A 466 -14.98 0.41 16.95
N VAL A 467 -14.87 1.50 16.19
CA VAL A 467 -15.59 2.75 16.44
C VAL A 467 -16.94 2.80 15.72
N PHE A 468 -16.97 2.45 14.43
CA PHE A 468 -18.14 2.63 13.56
C PHE A 468 -19.41 1.90 14.05
N PRO A 469 -19.36 0.64 14.55
CA PRO A 469 -20.57 -0.05 15.00
C PRO A 469 -21.28 0.65 16.17
N ASN A 470 -20.53 1.27 17.08
CA ASN A 470 -21.08 1.96 18.25
C ASN A 470 -21.69 3.31 17.87
N ILE A 471 -21.07 4.04 16.95
CA ILE A 471 -21.63 5.29 16.41
C ILE A 471 -22.94 5.01 15.70
N LEU A 472 -22.97 3.97 14.89
CA LEU A 472 -24.14 3.61 14.07
C LEU A 472 -25.33 3.11 14.91
N SER A 473 -25.08 2.45 16.03
CA SER A 473 -26.14 2.03 16.96
C SER A 473 -26.71 3.17 17.79
N ALA A 474 -25.90 4.19 18.09
CA ALA A 474 -26.32 5.38 18.83
C ALA A 474 -27.04 6.42 17.95
N LEU A 475 -26.93 6.32 16.63
CA LEU A 475 -27.57 7.24 15.69
C LEU A 475 -29.09 7.01 15.60
N VAL A 476 -29.85 8.03 16.01
CA VAL A 476 -31.32 8.06 15.96
C VAL A 476 -31.83 8.79 14.70
N SER A 477 -30.94 9.17 13.77
CA SER A 477 -31.33 9.93 12.58
C SER A 477 -31.99 9.02 11.53
N PRO A 478 -33.14 9.40 10.94
CA PRO A 478 -33.79 8.62 9.90
C PRO A 478 -33.09 8.77 8.52
N ASN A 479 -32.33 9.85 8.30
CA ASN A 479 -31.68 10.15 7.03
C ASN A 479 -30.15 10.08 7.18
N VAL A 480 -29.61 8.85 7.17
CA VAL A 480 -28.16 8.60 7.26
C VAL A 480 -27.63 8.12 5.92
N THR A 481 -26.56 8.76 5.45
CA THR A 481 -25.79 8.32 4.28
C THR A 481 -24.35 8.06 4.70
N ALA A 482 -23.82 6.90 4.33
CA ALA A 482 -22.41 6.57 4.57
C ALA A 482 -21.60 6.83 3.30
N ILE A 483 -20.45 7.44 3.48
CA ILE A 483 -19.44 7.65 2.46
C ILE A 483 -18.17 6.97 2.98
N VAL A 484 -17.59 6.09 2.16
CA VAL A 484 -16.43 5.30 2.56
C VAL A 484 -15.34 5.45 1.52
N ASP A 485 -14.14 5.85 1.96
CA ASP A 485 -12.94 5.98 1.13
C ASP A 485 -11.78 5.18 1.77
N PRO A 486 -11.87 3.84 1.76
CA PRO A 486 -10.89 2.99 2.42
C PRO A 486 -9.55 2.92 1.69
N PRO A 487 -8.48 2.47 2.37
CA PRO A 487 -7.21 2.16 1.71
C PRO A 487 -7.38 1.02 0.68
N ARG A 488 -6.32 0.75 -0.09
CA ARG A 488 -6.28 -0.30 -1.14
C ARG A 488 -6.77 -1.68 -0.73
N ALA A 489 -6.70 -2.03 0.55
CA ALA A 489 -7.19 -3.30 1.09
C ALA A 489 -8.72 -3.39 1.18
N GLY A 490 -9.43 -2.27 1.06
CA GLY A 490 -10.86 -2.15 1.32
C GLY A 490 -11.18 -1.99 2.81
N LEU A 491 -12.47 -1.99 3.12
CA LEU A 491 -13.00 -1.95 4.48
C LEU A 491 -12.87 -3.30 5.18
N HIS A 492 -12.62 -3.23 6.49
CA HIS A 492 -12.68 -4.39 7.36
C HIS A 492 -14.09 -5.00 7.40
N SER A 493 -14.18 -6.34 7.47
CA SER A 493 -15.46 -7.07 7.37
C SER A 493 -16.48 -6.65 8.43
N LYS A 494 -16.04 -6.36 9.67
CA LYS A 494 -16.90 -5.83 10.74
C LYS A 494 -17.61 -4.52 10.36
N VAL A 495 -16.96 -3.64 9.60
CA VAL A 495 -17.57 -2.38 9.13
C VAL A 495 -18.68 -2.69 8.12
N ILE A 496 -18.41 -3.57 7.15
CA ILE A 496 -19.42 -4.01 6.17
C ILE A 496 -20.63 -4.65 6.87
N LEU A 497 -20.39 -5.51 7.87
CA LEU A 497 -21.47 -6.13 8.66
C LEU A 497 -22.26 -5.09 9.47
N ALA A 498 -21.62 -4.04 9.99
CA ALA A 498 -22.31 -2.94 10.67
C ALA A 498 -23.20 -2.14 9.70
N ILE A 499 -22.67 -1.77 8.52
CA ILE A 499 -23.43 -1.13 7.43
C ILE A 499 -24.66 -1.98 7.07
N ARG A 500 -24.48 -3.30 6.94
CA ARG A 500 -25.55 -4.24 6.60
C ARG A 500 -26.65 -4.30 7.68
N ARG A 501 -26.26 -4.31 8.96
CA ARG A 501 -27.20 -4.34 10.11
C ARG A 501 -27.99 -3.04 10.29
N ALA A 502 -27.43 -1.88 9.92
CA ALA A 502 -28.10 -0.60 10.11
C ALA A 502 -29.21 -0.37 9.09
N GLU A 503 -30.42 -0.82 9.41
CA GLU A 503 -31.55 -0.77 8.46
C GLU A 503 -31.93 0.65 8.01
N HIS A 504 -31.65 1.67 8.83
CA HIS A 504 -31.86 3.08 8.51
C HIS A 504 -30.85 3.62 7.48
N LEU A 505 -29.69 2.97 7.31
CA LEU A 505 -28.71 3.32 6.29
C LEU A 505 -29.19 2.80 4.93
N LYS A 506 -29.80 3.68 4.13
CA LYS A 506 -30.39 3.33 2.82
C LYS A 506 -29.43 3.54 1.65
N ARG A 507 -28.46 4.44 1.80
CA ARG A 507 -27.52 4.83 0.74
C ARG A 507 -26.08 4.74 1.23
N LEU A 508 -25.22 4.22 0.36
CA LEU A 508 -23.79 4.09 0.57
C LEU A 508 -23.06 4.56 -0.69
N VAL A 509 -22.16 5.52 -0.53
CA VAL A 509 -21.22 5.94 -1.56
C VAL A 509 -19.86 5.33 -1.24
N TYR A 510 -19.33 4.51 -2.14
CA TYR A 510 -18.04 3.84 -1.95
C TYR A 510 -17.03 4.38 -2.96
N VAL A 511 -15.94 4.96 -2.47
CA VAL A 511 -14.78 5.38 -3.27
C VAL A 511 -13.72 4.28 -3.20
N ALA A 512 -13.16 3.88 -4.35
CA ALA A 512 -12.19 2.79 -4.40
C ALA A 512 -11.06 3.06 -5.39
N CYS A 513 -9.84 3.25 -4.88
CA CYS A 513 -8.65 3.38 -5.72
C CYS A 513 -8.25 2.05 -6.40
N ASN A 514 -8.73 0.92 -5.84
CA ASN A 514 -8.51 -0.40 -6.37
C ASN A 514 -9.77 -1.25 -6.24
N ALA A 515 -10.70 -1.05 -7.16
CA ALA A 515 -11.97 -1.76 -7.19
C ALA A 515 -11.83 -3.29 -7.32
N LYS A 516 -10.73 -3.79 -7.90
CA LYS A 516 -10.43 -5.24 -7.95
C LYS A 516 -10.13 -5.79 -6.55
N ALA A 517 -9.39 -5.06 -5.73
CA ALA A 517 -9.10 -5.45 -4.35
C ALA A 517 -10.33 -5.31 -3.45
N ALA A 518 -11.13 -4.25 -3.64
CA ALA A 518 -12.39 -4.02 -2.91
C ALA A 518 -13.55 -4.95 -3.31
N MET A 519 -13.37 -5.82 -4.33
CA MET A 519 -14.42 -6.69 -4.86
C MET A 519 -15.16 -7.50 -3.78
N ASN A 520 -14.43 -8.04 -2.81
CA ASN A 520 -15.05 -8.78 -1.71
C ASN A 520 -15.98 -7.91 -0.86
N ASN A 521 -15.65 -6.63 -0.63
CA ASN A 521 -16.55 -5.72 0.07
C ASN A 521 -17.84 -5.48 -0.73
N PHE A 522 -17.73 -5.25 -2.04
CA PHE A 522 -18.91 -5.06 -2.90
C PHE A 522 -19.82 -6.29 -2.87
N ILE A 523 -19.24 -7.49 -2.93
CA ILE A 523 -19.98 -8.74 -2.82
C ILE A 523 -20.67 -8.85 -1.45
N ASP A 524 -19.94 -8.59 -0.37
CA ASP A 524 -20.47 -8.68 1.00
C ASP A 524 -21.62 -7.69 1.23
N LEU A 525 -21.55 -6.49 0.65
CA LEU A 525 -22.63 -5.50 0.68
C LEU A 525 -23.89 -5.98 -0.06
N CYS A 526 -23.73 -6.76 -1.12
CA CYS A 526 -24.83 -7.25 -1.96
C CYS A 526 -25.34 -8.66 -1.58
N ARG A 527 -24.62 -9.40 -0.72
CA ARG A 527 -24.90 -10.80 -0.38
C ARG A 527 -26.29 -10.99 0.25
N ALA A 528 -26.97 -12.08 -0.04
CA ALA A 528 -28.25 -12.40 0.62
C ALA A 528 -28.11 -12.45 2.15
N PRO A 529 -29.16 -12.10 2.91
CA PRO A 529 -29.17 -12.25 4.37
C PRO A 529 -28.89 -13.70 4.78
N SER A 530 -28.13 -13.89 5.85
CA SER A 530 -27.78 -15.19 6.44
C SER A 530 -27.45 -15.04 7.92
N ASN A 531 -27.19 -16.16 8.61
CA ASN A 531 -26.74 -16.13 10.01
C ASN A 531 -25.42 -15.38 10.24
N ARG A 532 -24.62 -15.15 9.17
CA ARG A 532 -23.37 -14.38 9.24
C ARG A 532 -23.53 -12.93 8.78
N VAL A 533 -24.53 -12.64 7.94
CA VAL A 533 -24.74 -11.34 7.32
C VAL A 533 -26.20 -10.95 7.52
N HIS A 534 -26.46 -10.12 8.51
CA HIS A 534 -27.81 -9.66 8.85
C HIS A 534 -28.19 -8.39 8.07
N GLY A 535 -29.50 -8.13 7.97
CA GLY A 535 -30.06 -6.96 7.31
C GLY A 535 -30.14 -7.08 5.79
N ALA A 536 -31.05 -6.31 5.19
CA ALA A 536 -31.30 -6.32 3.75
C ALA A 536 -30.04 -5.96 2.95
N PRO A 537 -29.81 -6.57 1.78
CA PRO A 537 -28.65 -6.29 0.96
C PRO A 537 -28.75 -4.93 0.27
N PHE A 538 -27.60 -4.42 -0.15
CA PHE A 538 -27.50 -3.31 -1.09
C PHE A 538 -27.44 -3.82 -2.52
N ARG A 539 -27.74 -2.96 -3.48
CA ARG A 539 -27.48 -3.18 -4.90
C ARG A 539 -26.72 -2.00 -5.49
N PRO A 540 -25.81 -2.23 -6.44
CA PRO A 540 -25.22 -1.16 -7.25
C PRO A 540 -26.31 -0.42 -8.04
N VAL A 541 -26.31 0.90 -8.00
CA VAL A 541 -27.27 1.76 -8.72
C VAL A 541 -26.61 2.45 -9.90
N ARG A 542 -25.37 2.93 -9.72
CA ARG A 542 -24.53 3.51 -10.76
C ARG A 542 -23.07 3.51 -10.33
N ALA A 543 -22.18 3.61 -11.31
CA ALA A 543 -20.76 3.71 -11.11
C ALA A 543 -20.15 4.77 -12.03
N MET A 544 -19.04 5.37 -11.61
CA MET A 544 -18.21 6.24 -12.42
C MET A 544 -16.76 6.03 -12.02
N ALA A 545 -15.84 6.53 -12.84
CA ALA A 545 -14.44 6.60 -12.49
C ALA A 545 -13.94 8.03 -12.69
N VAL A 546 -13.01 8.45 -11.85
CA VAL A 546 -12.29 9.71 -12.00
C VAL A 546 -10.82 9.38 -12.22
N ASP A 547 -10.24 10.00 -13.24
CA ASP A 547 -8.81 9.87 -13.49
C ASP A 547 -8.00 10.72 -12.51
N LEU A 548 -7.74 10.20 -11.31
CA LEU A 548 -6.84 10.86 -10.36
C LEU A 548 -5.36 10.73 -10.74
N PHE A 549 -5.02 9.74 -11.58
CA PHE A 549 -3.64 9.35 -11.91
C PHE A 549 -3.43 9.26 -13.42
N PRO A 550 -3.42 10.41 -14.14
CA PRO A 550 -3.02 10.47 -15.54
C PRO A 550 -1.70 9.73 -15.81
N GLN A 551 -1.53 9.22 -17.02
CA GLN A 551 -0.38 8.42 -17.46
C GLN A 551 -0.14 7.10 -16.70
N THR A 552 -1.06 6.67 -15.83
CA THR A 552 -1.05 5.34 -15.19
C THR A 552 -2.34 4.57 -15.52
N MET A 553 -2.44 3.29 -15.17
CA MET A 553 -3.71 2.53 -15.29
C MET A 553 -4.65 2.73 -14.08
N HIS A 554 -4.25 3.52 -13.07
CA HIS A 554 -5.06 3.71 -11.87
C HIS A 554 -6.20 4.72 -12.10
N VAL A 555 -7.32 4.48 -11.44
CA VAL A 555 -8.49 5.36 -11.36
C VAL A 555 -9.06 5.30 -9.95
N GLU A 556 -9.76 6.35 -9.54
CA GLU A 556 -10.69 6.29 -8.41
C GLU A 556 -12.06 5.89 -8.92
N MET A 557 -12.59 4.75 -8.49
CA MET A 557 -13.91 4.30 -8.86
C MET A 557 -14.92 4.69 -7.77
N LEU A 558 -15.99 5.36 -8.16
CA LEU A 558 -17.12 5.68 -7.29
C LEU A 558 -18.27 4.72 -7.59
N LEU A 559 -18.80 4.07 -6.56
CA LEU A 559 -19.92 3.14 -6.65
C LEU A 559 -21.03 3.59 -5.72
N LEU A 560 -22.19 3.92 -6.28
CA LEU A 560 -23.40 4.19 -5.50
C LEU A 560 -24.13 2.88 -5.25
N LEU A 561 -24.36 2.56 -3.98
CA LEU A 561 -25.18 1.43 -3.58
C LEU A 561 -26.40 1.90 -2.78
N GLU A 562 -27.55 1.30 -3.08
CA GLU A 562 -28.79 1.54 -2.35
C GLU A 562 -29.35 0.24 -1.81
N ARG A 563 -29.96 0.31 -0.63
CA ARG A 563 -30.56 -0.85 0.02
C ARG A 563 -31.78 -1.32 -0.76
N VAL A 564 -31.90 -2.64 -0.93
CA VAL A 564 -33.08 -3.23 -1.56
C VAL A 564 -34.26 -3.12 -0.60
N ASP A 565 -35.31 -2.42 -1.03
CA ASP A 565 -36.61 -2.46 -0.36
C ASP A 565 -37.51 -3.52 -1.00
N TYR A 566 -37.61 -4.68 -0.34
CA TYR A 566 -38.46 -5.77 -0.81
C TYR A 566 -39.96 -5.47 -0.72
N LYS A 567 -40.40 -4.48 0.07
CA LYS A 567 -41.82 -4.11 0.19
C LYS A 567 -42.32 -3.41 -1.08
N SER A 568 -41.47 -2.58 -1.69
CA SER A 568 -41.78 -1.89 -2.94
C SER A 568 -41.89 -2.81 -4.17
N GLN A 569 -41.15 -3.93 -4.19
CA GLN A 569 -41.19 -4.87 -5.32
C GLN A 569 -42.47 -5.71 -5.37
N GLN A 570 -43.06 -6.04 -4.20
CA GLN A 570 -44.33 -6.76 -4.14
C GLN A 570 -45.50 -5.92 -4.68
N GLN A 571 -45.49 -4.60 -4.46
CA GLN A 571 -46.51 -3.70 -5.02
C GLN A 571 -46.42 -3.58 -6.54
N GLN A 572 -45.21 -3.49 -7.11
CA GLN A 572 -45.03 -3.44 -8.57
C GLN A 572 -45.42 -4.76 -9.27
N THR A 573 -45.22 -5.91 -8.62
CA THR A 573 -45.71 -7.21 -9.16
C THR A 573 -47.23 -7.37 -9.05
N SER A 574 -47.86 -6.76 -8.03
CA SER A 574 -49.31 -6.80 -7.84
C SER A 574 -50.04 -5.92 -8.85
N SER A 575 -49.54 -4.69 -9.09
CA SER A 575 -50.11 -3.76 -10.08
C SER A 575 -49.91 -4.24 -11.54
N GLY A 576 -48.88 -5.06 -11.79
CA GLY A 576 -48.65 -5.68 -13.10
C GLY A 576 -49.52 -6.91 -13.40
N GLN A 577 -50.14 -7.51 -12.39
CA GLN A 577 -51.12 -8.59 -12.57
C GLN A 577 -52.54 -8.06 -12.76
N GLU A 578 -52.90 -6.91 -12.18
CA GLU A 578 -54.21 -6.28 -12.40
C GLU A 578 -54.36 -5.71 -13.83
N GLN A 579 -53.28 -5.25 -14.49
CA GLN A 579 -53.34 -4.77 -15.88
C GLN A 579 -53.34 -5.85 -16.96
N LYS A 580 -53.19 -7.14 -16.61
CA LYS A 580 -53.32 -8.27 -17.56
C LYS A 580 -54.64 -9.05 -17.41
N GLY A 581 -55.53 -8.58 -16.54
CA GLY A 581 -56.82 -9.20 -16.26
C GLY A 581 -58.02 -8.29 -16.50
N SER A 582 -57.93 -7.31 -17.40
CA SER A 582 -59.06 -6.47 -17.85
C SER A 582 -59.08 -6.33 -19.35
#